data_AF-A0A5P3MPS6-F1
#
_entry.id   AF-A0A5P3MPS6-F1
#
_cell.length_a   1.000
_cell.length_b   1.000
_cell.length_c   1.000
_cell.angle_alpha   90.00
_cell.angle_beta   90.00
_cell.angle_gamma   90.00
#
_symmetry.space_group_name_H-M   'P 1'
#
loop_
_entity.id
_entity.type
_entity.pdbx_description
1 polymer ?
#
loop_
_entity_poly.entity_id
_entity_poly.type
_entity_poly.pdbx_seq_one_letter_code
_entity_poly.pdbx_strand_id
1 'polypeptide(L)' 'MQFRCKNCNKLLAVGSGDFEIKCPRCKETNSCRSLTTGNAVEHRDPKGNHECPTIRTPNR' A
#
# COMPACT_ATOMS: atom_id res chain seq x y z
N MET A 1 7.04 -4.26 -0.19
CA MET A 1 8.33 -4.17 -0.93
C MET A 1 9.12 -2.99 -0.38
N GLN A 2 10.46 -2.98 -0.49
CA GLN A 2 11.30 -1.83 -0.10
C GLN A 2 11.98 -1.26 -1.33
N PHE A 3 11.91 0.06 -1.51
CA PHE A 3 12.57 0.76 -2.59
C PHE A 3 13.81 1.50 -2.10
N ARG A 4 14.95 1.18 -2.71
CA ARG A 4 16.26 1.73 -2.36
C ARG A 4 16.87 2.46 -3.53
N CYS A 5 17.63 3.51 -3.24
CA CYS A 5 18.36 4.27 -4.25
C CYS A 5 19.41 3.37 -4.92
N LYS A 6 19.44 3.33 -6.26
CA LYS A 6 20.38 2.53 -7.06
C LYS A 6 21.84 2.94 -6.85
N ASN A 7 22.09 4.20 -6.49
CA ASN A 7 23.45 4.74 -6.34
C ASN A 7 24.02 4.54 -4.92
N CYS A 8 23.24 4.80 -3.86
CA CYS A 8 23.73 4.77 -2.48
C CYS A 8 23.03 3.77 -1.55
N ASN A 9 22.13 2.94 -2.08
CA ASN A 9 21.35 1.94 -1.32
C ASN A 9 20.53 2.47 -0.15
N LYS A 10 20.39 3.80 -0.03
CA LYS A 10 19.53 4.44 0.97
C LYS A 10 18.08 4.08 0.72
N LEU A 11 17.35 3.74 1.78
CA LEU A 11 15.90 3.54 1.74
C LEU A 11 15.20 4.84 1.35
N LEU A 12 14.34 4.74 0.32
CA LEU A 12 13.55 5.86 -0.20
C LEU A 12 12.08 5.72 0.19
N ALA A 13 11.52 4.53 0.03
CA ALA A 13 10.12 4.25 0.33
C ALA A 13 9.90 2.78 0.68
N VAL A 14 8.79 2.50 1.36
CA VAL A 14 8.28 1.16 1.63
C VAL A 14 6.82 1.16 1.23
N GLY A 15 6.43 0.22 0.37
CA GLY A 15 5.07 0.18 -0.15
C GLY A 15 4.98 -0.59 -1.45
N SER A 16 3.86 -0.40 -2.14
CA SER A 16 3.59 -0.90 -3.48
C SER A 16 3.04 0.23 -4.33
N GLY A 17 3.42 0.27 -5.60
CA GLY A 17 2.95 1.27 -6.55
C GLY A 17 4.03 1.67 -7.54
N ASP A 18 3.62 2.41 -8.56
CA ASP A 18 4.51 2.96 -9.58
C ASP A 18 4.69 4.46 -9.34
N PHE A 19 5.87 4.85 -8.92
CA PHE A 19 6.20 6.26 -8.67
C PHE A 19 7.67 6.54 -8.90
N GLU A 20 7.98 7.83 -9.02
CA GLU A 20 9.33 8.32 -9.15
C GLU A 20 9.71 9.09 -7.87
N ILE A 21 10.89 8.79 -7.32
CA ILE A 21 11.36 9.40 -6.08
C ILE A 21 12.82 9.82 -6.21
N LYS A 22 13.10 11.07 -5.85
CA LYS A 22 14.45 11.62 -5.84
C LYS A 22 15.18 11.24 -4.57
N CYS A 23 16.41 10.74 -4.70
CA CYS A 23 17.22 10.40 -3.55
C CYS A 23 17.73 11.68 -2.84
N PRO A 24 17.51 11.86 -1.53
CA PRO A 24 17.96 13.07 -0.83
C PRO A 24 19.49 13.14 -0.64
N ARG A 25 20.21 12.01 -0.76
CA ARG A 25 21.69 11.98 -0.65
C ARG A 25 22.35 12.27 -2.00
N CYS A 26 21.98 11.50 -3.02
CA CYS A 26 22.66 11.55 -4.33
C CYS A 26 21.98 12.46 -5.33
N LYS A 27 20.76 12.93 -5.05
CA LYS A 27 19.89 13.68 -5.97
C LYS A 27 19.48 12.91 -7.23
N GLU A 28 19.80 11.62 -7.31
CA GLU A 28 19.43 10.72 -8.40
C GLU A 28 17.92 10.43 -8.38
N THR A 29 17.32 10.40 -9.57
CA THR A 29 15.91 10.09 -9.74
C THR A 29 15.73 8.57 -9.88
N ASN A 30 14.98 7.97 -8.95
CA ASN A 30 14.79 6.52 -8.91
C ASN A 30 13.34 6.17 -9.24
N SER A 31 13.16 5.39 -10.31
CA SER A 31 11.87 4.81 -10.66
C SER A 31 11.59 3.58 -9.79
N CYS A 32 10.56 3.69 -8.98
CA CYS A 32 10.03 2.62 -8.15
C CYS A 32 8.85 2.02 -8.91
N ARG A 33 9.10 0.92 -9.61
CA ARG A 33 8.05 0.15 -10.27
C ARG A 33 7.79 -1.10 -9.46
N SER A 34 6.62 -1.18 -8.84
CA SER A 34 6.21 -2.44 -8.23
C SER A 34 5.86 -3.41 -9.36
N LEU A 35 6.71 -4.41 -9.57
CA LEU A 35 6.32 -5.62 -10.31
C LEU A 35 5.32 -6.42 -9.47
N THR A 36 4.15 -5.85 -9.23
CA THR A 36 2.98 -6.61 -8.78
C THR A 36 2.30 -7.18 -10.02
N THR A 37 2.97 -8.11 -10.69
CA THR A 37 2.24 -9.19 -11.38
C THR A 37 1.81 -10.19 -10.30
N GLY A 38 1.05 -9.71 -9.32
CA GLY A 38 0.30 -10.55 -8.42
C GLY A 38 -1.06 -10.66 -9.08
N ASN A 39 -1.38 -11.83 -9.63
CA ASN A 39 -2.73 -12.16 -10.07
C ASN A 39 -3.71 -11.62 -9.03
N ALA A 40 -4.47 -10.58 -9.39
CA ALA A 40 -5.59 -10.13 -8.59
C ALA A 40 -6.60 -11.28 -8.63
N VAL A 41 -6.47 -12.24 -7.71
CA VAL A 41 -7.53 -13.19 -7.45
C VAL A 41 -8.64 -12.33 -6.87
N GLU A 42 -9.63 -12.02 -7.70
CA GLU A 42 -10.82 -11.32 -7.26
C GLU A 42 -11.33 -12.00 -5.99
N HIS A 43 -11.36 -11.26 -4.89
CA HIS A 43 -11.96 -11.74 -3.66
C HIS A 43 -13.45 -11.89 -3.95
N ARG A 44 -13.92 -13.11 -4.21
CA ARG A 44 -15.36 -13.40 -4.19
C ARG A 44 -15.81 -13.17 -2.76
N ASP A 45 -16.46 -12.05 -2.52
CA ASP A 45 -17.08 -11.72 -1.25
C ASP A 45 -17.98 -12.89 -0.80
N PRO A 46 -17.71 -13.53 0.36
CA PRO A 46 -18.72 -14.34 1.00
C PRO A 46 -19.80 -13.39 1.51
N LYS A 47 -21.02 -13.51 0.96
CA LYS A 47 -22.23 -12.87 1.50
C LYS A 47 -22.45 -13.35 2.95
N GLY A 48 -21.94 -12.61 3.92
CA GLY A 48 -22.21 -12.81 5.33
C GLY A 48 -23.35 -11.89 5.77
N ASN A 49 -24.54 -12.45 5.99
CA ASN A 49 -25.66 -11.74 6.60
C ASN A 49 -25.39 -11.60 8.11
N HIS A 50 -24.67 -10.56 8.51
CA HIS A 50 -24.52 -10.21 9.91
C HIS A 50 -25.23 -8.89 10.17
N GLU A 51 -26.51 -8.99 10.52
CA GLU A 51 -27.30 -7.88 11.05
C GLU A 51 -26.65 -7.42 12.37
N CYS A 52 -26.24 -6.15 12.44
CA CYS A 52 -25.79 -5.53 13.69
C CYS A 52 -27.01 -5.27 14.59
N PRO A 53 -27.06 -5.75 15.84
CA PRO A 53 -28.12 -5.36 16.76
C PRO A 53 -27.90 -3.91 17.19
N THR A 54 -28.80 -3.02 16.77
CA THR A 54 -28.85 -1.62 17.17
C THR A 54 -29.18 -1.52 18.66
N ILE A 55 -28.17 -1.30 19.52
CA ILE A 55 -28.43 -0.95 20.92
C ILE A 55 -28.94 0.50 20.95
N ARG A 56 -30.26 0.65 21.12
CA ARG A 56 -30.90 1.93 21.47
C ARG A 56 -30.58 2.24 22.93
N THR A 57 -29.73 3.22 23.19
CA THR A 57 -29.61 3.82 24.54
C THR A 57 -30.64 4.93 24.70
N PRO A 58 -31.51 4.92 25.74
CA PRO A 58 -32.40 6.02 26.04
C PRO A 58 -31.68 7.15 26.81
N ASN A 59 -32.23 8.36 26.65
CA ASN A 59 -31.78 9.65 27.17
C ASN A 59 -31.42 9.66 28.67
N ARG A 60 -30.51 10.57 29.03
CA ARG A 60 -30.53 11.27 30.32
C ARG A 60 -30.31 12.77 30.10
#